data_AF-A0A2V9VWA9-F1
#
_entry.id   AF-A0A2V9VWA9-F1
#
_cell.length_a   1.000
_cell.length_b   1.000
_cell.length_c   1.000
_cell.angle_alpha   90.00
_cell.angle_beta   90.00
_cell.angle_gamma   90.00
#
_symmetry.space_group_name_H-M   'P 1'
#
loop_
_entity.id
_entity.type
_entity.pdbx_description
1 polymer ?
#
loop_
_entity_poly.entity_id
_entity_poly.type
_entity_poly.pdbx_seq_one_letter_code
_entity_poly.pdbx_strand_id
1 'polypeptide(L)'
;MNRTIVVGLTVVLTFSGVAQSQGPHVFRGEVSDSQCALNVHSLTRSHQEMLKSKSMGGTSNTCAVYCIEHLGGSLVLSAGKEVYRLDRPDLVHGFEGQRVKITGTLDSKVNLVHVMKIELEGQQ
;
A
#
# COMPACT_ATOMS: atom_id res chain seq x y z
N MET A 1 50.29 -1.29 43.43
CA MET A 1 49.20 -0.37 43.05
C MET A 1 49.34 -0.08 41.57
N ASN A 2 48.64 -0.83 40.70
CA ASN A 2 48.76 -0.72 39.25
C ASN A 2 47.63 0.17 38.73
N ARG A 3 47.97 1.26 38.05
CA ARG A 3 47.03 2.07 37.26
C ARG A 3 47.47 1.96 35.81
N THR A 4 46.73 1.21 35.00
CA THR A 4 46.90 1.21 33.55
C THR A 4 45.61 1.76 32.93
N ILE A 5 45.82 2.76 32.08
CA ILE A 5 44.85 3.69 31.52
C ILE A 5 44.03 3.00 30.42
N VAL A 6 42.71 3.15 30.49
CA VAL A 6 41.77 2.75 29.42
C VAL A 6 41.76 3.86 28.37
N VAL A 7 42.35 3.61 27.20
CA VAL A 7 42.20 4.47 26.02
C VAL A 7 41.01 3.94 25.22
N GLY A 8 39.85 4.58 25.40
CA GLY A 8 38.64 4.28 24.64
C GLY A 8 38.72 4.89 23.25
N LEU A 9 38.92 4.06 22.22
CA LEU A 9 38.81 4.46 20.82
C LEU A 9 37.33 4.39 20.39
N THR A 10 36.63 5.52 20.48
CA THR A 10 35.27 5.67 19.94
C THR A 10 35.33 5.79 18.41
N VAL A 11 35.13 4.68 17.71
CA VAL A 11 34.89 4.67 16.26
C VAL A 11 33.47 5.18 16.01
N VAL A 12 33.36 6.43 15.58
CA VAL A 12 32.09 7.02 15.11
C VAL A 12 31.85 6.55 13.67
N LEU A 13 31.05 5.49 13.51
CA LEU A 13 30.54 5.05 12.22
C LEU A 13 29.36 5.93 11.82
N THR A 14 29.62 7.01 11.07
CA THR A 14 28.58 7.77 10.38
C THR A 14 28.09 6.98 9.17
N PHE A 15 26.99 6.25 9.34
CA PHE A 15 26.28 5.58 8.26
C PHE A 15 25.40 6.62 7.53
N SER A 16 25.96 7.28 6.52
CA SER A 16 25.19 8.15 5.62
C SER A 16 24.38 7.27 4.67
N GLY A 17 23.15 6.94 5.05
CA GLY A 17 22.21 6.24 4.19
C GLY A 17 21.77 7.13 3.03
N VAL A 18 22.38 6.94 1.86
CA VAL A 18 21.88 7.52 0.60
C VAL A 18 20.56 6.85 0.26
N ALA A 19 19.45 7.58 0.42
CA ALA A 19 18.14 7.13 -0.07
C ALA A 19 18.18 7.14 -1.59
N GLN A 20 18.45 5.97 -2.18
CA GLN A 20 18.45 5.79 -3.63
C GLN A 20 16.99 5.88 -4.08
N SER A 21 16.60 7.05 -4.61
CA SER A 21 15.29 7.27 -5.23
C SER A 21 15.15 6.29 -6.39
N GLN A 22 14.44 5.18 -6.18
CA GLN A 22 14.08 4.29 -7.27
C GLN A 22 13.14 5.06 -8.20
N GLY A 23 13.49 5.12 -9.48
CA GLY A 23 12.69 5.81 -10.48
C GLY A 23 11.26 5.24 -10.59
N PRO A 24 10.41 5.86 -11.43
CA PRO A 24 9.04 5.40 -11.60
C PRO A 24 8.98 3.93 -12.04
N HIS A 25 8.08 3.18 -11.42
CA HIS A 25 7.81 1.77 -11.73
C HIS A 25 6.30 1.52 -11.81
N VAL A 26 5.94 0.37 -12.38
CA VAL A 26 4.56 -0.05 -12.57
C VAL A 26 4.16 -1.04 -11.49
N PHE A 27 3.15 -0.69 -10.71
CA PHE A 27 2.48 -1.54 -9.75
C PHE A 27 1.19 -2.06 -10.34
N ARG A 28 0.82 -3.29 -10.01
CA ARG A 28 -0.40 -3.94 -10.48
C ARG A 28 -1.16 -4.52 -9.31
N GLY A 29 -2.45 -4.32 -9.30
CA GLY A 29 -3.28 -4.73 -8.19
C GLY A 29 -4.70 -4.23 -8.33
N GLU A 30 -5.47 -4.45 -7.27
CA GLU A 30 -6.81 -3.92 -7.14
C GLU A 30 -6.77 -2.67 -6.26
N VAL A 31 -7.41 -1.59 -6.70
CA VAL A 31 -7.67 -0.45 -5.83
C VAL A 31 -8.77 -0.89 -4.86
N SER A 32 -8.43 -1.04 -3.58
CA SER A 32 -9.29 -1.67 -2.57
C SER A 32 -9.35 -0.82 -1.31
N ASP A 33 -10.19 -1.21 -0.37
CA ASP A 33 -10.17 -0.69 0.99
C ASP A 33 -9.15 -1.45 1.85
N SER A 34 -8.64 -0.79 2.88
CA SER A 34 -7.63 -1.36 3.77
C SER A 34 -8.09 -2.61 4.50
N GLN A 35 -9.37 -2.75 4.85
CA GLN A 35 -9.86 -3.88 5.64
C GLN A 35 -9.91 -5.17 4.83
N CYS A 36 -10.32 -5.08 3.55
CA CYS A 36 -10.25 -6.19 2.63
C CYS A 36 -8.81 -6.47 2.21
N ALA A 37 -8.01 -5.45 1.89
CA ALA A 37 -6.62 -5.63 1.47
C ALA A 37 -5.69 -6.21 2.55
N LEU A 38 -5.90 -5.86 3.83
CA LEU A 38 -5.03 -6.27 4.95
C LEU A 38 -5.50 -7.55 5.65
N ASN A 39 -6.46 -8.29 5.08
CA ASN A 39 -7.02 -9.50 5.70
C ASN A 39 -7.61 -9.24 7.09
N VAL A 40 -8.35 -8.15 7.24
CA VAL A 40 -9.18 -7.90 8.43
C VAL A 40 -10.51 -8.64 8.28
N HIS A 41 -11.14 -8.51 7.09
CA HIS A 41 -12.42 -9.15 6.76
C HIS A 41 -12.37 -10.07 5.53
N SER A 42 -11.19 -10.27 4.93
CA SER A 42 -11.00 -11.16 3.78
C SER A 42 -9.70 -11.98 3.87
N LEU A 43 -9.85 -13.30 3.95
CA LEU A 43 -8.72 -14.24 3.96
C LEU A 43 -7.87 -14.17 2.69
N THR A 44 -8.48 -13.79 1.56
CA THR A 44 -7.82 -13.72 0.26
C THR A 44 -7.26 -12.34 -0.10
N ARG A 45 -7.40 -11.34 0.79
CA ARG A 45 -7.03 -9.95 0.51
C ARG A 45 -7.79 -9.34 -0.68
N SER A 46 -9.07 -9.68 -0.80
CA SER A 46 -9.95 -9.29 -1.90
C SER A 46 -11.40 -9.07 -1.42
N HIS A 47 -12.31 -8.62 -2.28
CA HIS A 47 -13.74 -8.53 -1.90
C HIS A 47 -14.50 -9.85 -1.99
N GLN A 48 -13.88 -10.96 -2.40
CA GLN A 48 -14.60 -12.19 -2.76
C GLN A 48 -15.50 -12.74 -1.65
N GLU A 49 -15.03 -12.81 -0.41
CA GLU A 49 -15.79 -13.36 0.72
C GLU A 49 -16.96 -12.46 1.11
N MET A 50 -16.73 -11.13 1.10
CA MET A 50 -17.76 -10.14 1.39
C MET A 50 -18.87 -10.17 0.34
N LEU A 51 -18.51 -10.29 -0.94
CA LEU A 51 -19.48 -10.40 -2.02
C LEU A 51 -20.26 -11.72 -1.99
N LYS A 52 -19.62 -12.83 -1.60
CA LYS A 52 -20.30 -14.12 -1.43
C LYS A 52 -21.30 -14.09 -0.28
N SER A 53 -20.93 -13.47 0.84
CA SER A 53 -21.81 -13.36 2.02
C SER A 53 -22.91 -12.32 1.87
N LYS A 54 -22.80 -11.39 0.90
CA LYS A 54 -23.71 -10.25 0.71
C LYS A 54 -23.87 -9.37 1.95
N SER A 55 -22.88 -9.39 2.83
CA SER A 55 -22.90 -8.66 4.09
C SER A 55 -22.51 -7.18 3.93
N MET A 56 -21.88 -6.81 2.80
CA MET A 56 -21.42 -5.45 2.53
C MET A 56 -21.26 -5.19 1.02
N GLY A 57 -22.15 -4.37 0.45
CA GLY A 57 -22.14 -4.05 -0.97
C GLY A 57 -22.53 -5.22 -1.90
N GLY A 58 -22.71 -4.91 -3.19
CA GLY A 58 -23.04 -5.91 -4.23
C GLY A 58 -21.92 -6.13 -5.26
N THR A 59 -20.90 -5.28 -5.23
CA THR A 59 -19.75 -5.28 -6.15
C THR A 59 -18.49 -4.85 -5.39
N SER A 60 -17.30 -5.17 -5.90
CA SER A 60 -16.04 -4.72 -5.30
C SER A 60 -16.00 -3.20 -5.10
N ASN A 61 -16.51 -2.43 -6.08
CA ASN A 61 -16.62 -0.98 -5.99
C ASN A 61 -17.52 -0.55 -4.82
N THR A 62 -18.76 -1.04 -4.76
CA THR A 62 -19.71 -0.64 -3.71
C THR A 62 -19.26 -1.11 -2.32
N CYS A 63 -18.57 -2.25 -2.23
CA CYS A 63 -17.98 -2.72 -0.99
C CYS A 63 -16.85 -1.81 -0.51
N ALA A 64 -15.89 -1.49 -1.38
CA ALA A 64 -14.75 -0.62 -1.05
C ALA A 64 -15.21 0.79 -0.66
N VAL A 65 -16.08 1.41 -1.45
CA VAL A 65 -16.62 2.75 -1.18
C VAL A 65 -17.32 2.78 0.17
N TYR A 66 -18.21 1.82 0.44
CA TYR A 66 -18.91 1.73 1.73
C TYR A 66 -17.94 1.59 2.90
N CYS A 67 -16.90 0.76 2.77
CA CYS A 67 -15.89 0.57 3.80
C CYS A 67 -15.12 1.88 4.10
N ILE A 68 -14.74 2.62 3.07
CA ILE A 68 -14.01 3.88 3.21
C ILE A 68 -14.90 4.96 3.85
N GLU A 69 -16.13 5.11 3.36
CA GLU A 69 -17.03 6.19 3.80
C GLU A 69 -17.65 5.95 5.18
N HIS A 70 -17.89 4.69 5.57
CA HIS A 70 -18.67 4.38 6.77
C HIS A 70 -17.93 3.59 7.83
N LEU A 71 -16.84 2.90 7.48
CA LEU A 71 -16.14 1.99 8.40
C LEU A 71 -14.70 2.44 8.71
N GLY A 72 -14.29 3.61 8.21
CA GLY A 72 -12.96 4.18 8.45
C GLY A 72 -11.85 3.49 7.65
N GLY A 73 -12.20 2.76 6.58
CA GLY A 73 -11.22 2.21 5.65
C GLY A 73 -10.45 3.31 4.92
N SER A 74 -9.26 2.97 4.42
CA SER A 74 -8.46 3.86 3.55
C SER A 74 -8.30 3.23 2.17
N LEU A 75 -8.19 4.07 1.14
CA LEU A 75 -7.95 3.64 -0.23
C LEU A 75 -6.49 3.17 -0.41
N VAL A 76 -6.31 1.94 -0.89
CA VAL A 76 -5.01 1.29 -1.06
C VAL A 76 -4.93 0.50 -2.36
N LEU A 77 -3.72 0.14 -2.79
CA LEU A 77 -3.51 -0.87 -3.83
C LEU A 77 -3.21 -2.23 -3.18
N SER A 78 -4.09 -3.21 -3.38
CA SER A 78 -3.87 -4.61 -3.00
C SER A 78 -3.16 -5.35 -4.14
N ALA A 79 -1.89 -5.72 -3.93
CA ALA A 79 -1.01 -6.36 -4.90
C ALA A 79 -0.56 -7.74 -4.38
N GLY A 80 -1.50 -8.69 -4.32
CA GLY A 80 -1.24 -10.03 -3.80
C GLY A 80 -1.08 -10.00 -2.27
N LYS A 81 0.16 -10.11 -1.78
CA LYS A 81 0.46 -10.00 -0.34
C LYS A 81 0.88 -8.59 0.08
N GLU A 82 1.29 -7.77 -0.88
CA GLU A 82 1.70 -6.40 -0.66
C GLU A 82 0.48 -5.48 -0.69
N VAL A 83 0.48 -4.48 0.21
CA VAL A 83 -0.55 -3.46 0.26
C VAL A 83 0.15 -2.10 0.29
N TYR A 84 -0.16 -1.28 -0.69
CA TYR A 84 0.42 0.05 -0.81
C TYR A 84 -0.59 1.13 -0.52
N ARG A 85 -0.21 2.10 0.31
CA ARG A 85 -0.95 3.35 0.44
C ARG A 85 -0.80 4.17 -0.85
N LEU A 86 -1.80 4.99 -1.14
CA LEU A 86 -1.84 5.85 -2.31
C LEU A 86 -2.02 7.30 -1.85
N ASP A 87 -1.22 8.23 -2.39
CA ASP A 87 -1.18 9.63 -1.94
C ASP A 87 -1.99 10.60 -2.81
N ARG A 88 -2.53 10.14 -3.95
CA ARG A 88 -3.31 10.93 -4.90
C ARG A 88 -4.75 10.46 -4.97
N PRO A 89 -5.58 10.74 -3.96
CA PRO A 89 -7.00 10.38 -4.00
C PRO A 89 -7.70 11.00 -5.22
N ASP A 90 -7.26 12.17 -5.68
CA ASP A 90 -7.78 12.84 -6.89
C ASP A 90 -7.59 12.04 -8.18
N LEU A 91 -6.53 11.22 -8.26
CA LEU A 91 -6.27 10.34 -9.42
C LEU A 91 -6.89 8.96 -9.25
N VAL A 92 -6.94 8.45 -8.02
CA VAL A 92 -7.33 7.07 -7.73
C VAL A 92 -8.84 6.92 -7.54
N HIS A 93 -9.53 7.98 -7.12
CA HIS A 93 -10.97 7.94 -6.97
C HIS A 93 -11.66 7.61 -8.31
N GLY A 94 -12.69 6.76 -8.26
CA GLY A 94 -13.35 6.19 -9.43
C GLY A 94 -12.77 4.85 -9.89
N PHE A 95 -11.62 4.43 -9.35
CA PHE A 95 -11.03 3.10 -9.59
C PHE A 95 -11.32 2.11 -8.46
N GLU A 96 -12.12 2.46 -7.44
CA GLU A 96 -12.44 1.56 -6.32
C GLU A 96 -13.00 0.21 -6.82
N GLY A 97 -12.43 -0.88 -6.33
CA GLY A 97 -12.75 -2.25 -6.71
C GLY A 97 -12.28 -2.64 -8.12
N GLN A 98 -11.53 -1.79 -8.82
CA GLN A 98 -11.00 -2.08 -10.15
C GLN A 98 -9.55 -2.57 -10.08
N ARG A 99 -9.19 -3.45 -11.01
CA ARG A 99 -7.80 -3.80 -11.26
C ARG A 99 -7.13 -2.73 -12.12
N VAL A 100 -5.93 -2.32 -11.71
CA VAL A 100 -5.23 -1.19 -12.31
C VAL A 100 -3.75 -1.45 -12.48
N LYS A 101 -3.14 -0.64 -13.35
CA LYS A 101 -1.70 -0.41 -13.41
C LYS A 101 -1.45 1.00 -12.90
N ILE A 102 -0.64 1.12 -11.86
CA ILE A 102 -0.22 2.41 -11.32
C ILE A 102 1.24 2.63 -11.70
N THR A 103 1.55 3.73 -12.36
CA THR A 103 2.93 4.19 -12.52
C THR A 103 3.23 5.20 -11.42
N GLY A 104 4.30 4.98 -10.66
CA GLY A 104 4.66 5.84 -9.53
C GLY A 104 6.00 5.49 -8.92
N THR A 105 6.38 6.18 -7.85
CA THR A 105 7.58 5.85 -7.05
C THR A 105 7.15 5.30 -5.69
N LEU A 106 7.97 4.43 -5.10
CA LEU A 106 7.70 3.79 -3.80
C LEU A 106 8.50 4.48 -2.71
N ASP A 107 7.83 5.02 -1.70
CA ASP A 107 8.44 5.22 -0.40
C ASP A 107 8.32 3.91 0.39
N SER A 108 9.39 3.12 0.38
CA SER A 108 9.46 1.82 1.03
C SER A 108 9.47 1.88 2.56
N LYS A 109 9.77 3.06 3.15
CA LYS A 109 9.73 3.21 4.62
C LYS A 109 8.30 3.17 5.13
N VAL A 110 7.35 3.59 4.30
CA VAL A 110 5.93 3.70 4.65
C VAL A 110 5.02 2.95 3.66
N ASN A 111 5.57 2.13 2.75
CA ASN A 111 4.79 1.43 1.71
C ASN A 111 3.75 2.35 1.04
N LEU A 112 4.19 3.54 0.63
CA LEU A 112 3.38 4.55 -0.02
C LEU A 112 3.82 4.66 -1.48
N VAL A 113 2.88 4.55 -2.41
CA VAL A 113 3.13 4.84 -3.81
C VAL A 113 2.74 6.29 -4.09
N HIS A 114 3.73 7.06 -4.54
CA HIS A 114 3.52 8.38 -5.11
C HIS A 114 2.95 8.21 -6.51
N VAL A 115 1.64 8.35 -6.65
CA VAL A 115 0.93 8.03 -7.89
C VAL A 115 1.19 9.11 -8.93
N MET A 116 1.68 8.70 -10.09
CA MET A 116 1.88 9.60 -11.24
C MET A 116 0.82 9.38 -12.32
N LYS A 117 0.43 8.11 -12.54
CA LYS A 117 -0.58 7.73 -13.53
C LYS A 117 -1.27 6.45 -13.07
N ILE A 118 -2.55 6.33 -13.38
CA ILE A 118 -3.35 5.13 -13.16
C ILE A 118 -4.13 4.81 -14.44
N GLU A 119 -4.18 3.52 -14.76
CA GLU A 119 -4.92 3.00 -15.92
C GLU A 119 -5.63 1.72 -15.51
N LEU A 120 -6.81 1.47 -16.07
CA LEU A 120 -7.46 0.17 -15.94
C LEU A 120 -6.52 -0.91 -16.48
N GLU A 121 -6.33 -1.97 -15.68
CA GLU A 121 -5.72 -3.18 -16.17
C GLU A 121 -6.77 -3.90 -17.00
N GLY A 122 -6.84 -3.55 -18.30
CA GLY A 122 -7.83 -4.07 -19.21
C GLY A 122 -7.96 -5.59 -19.10
N GLN A 123 -9.19 -6.07 -18.96
CA GLN A 123 -9.54 -7.44 -19.32
C GLN A 123 -9.17 -7.61 -20.80
N GLN A 124 -8.14 -8.38 -21.08
CA GLN A 124 -7.99 -9.00 -22.40
C GLN A 124 -9.05 -10.07 -22.56
#